data_AF-A0A813FWB0-F1
#
_entry.id   AF-A0A813FWB0-F1
#
_cell.length_a   1.000
_cell.length_b   1.000
_cell.length_c   1.000
_cell.angle_alpha   90.00
_cell.angle_beta   90.00
_cell.angle_gamma   90.00
#
_symmetry.space_group_name_H-M   'P 1'
#
loop_
_entity.id
_entity.type
_entity.pdbx_description
1 polymer ?
#
loop_
_entity_poly.entity_id
_entity_poly.type
_entity_poly.pdbx_seq_one_letter_code
_entity_poly.pdbx_strand_id
1 'polypeptide(L)'
;MAAPHEIENLTAKAFFPRLGEPLPKVFKVKCTDGIELHCFLHKACPKATRGQTSSQTLVYFHGNGEVVGNILRRSDMKGLPFLFDAFCVLGIDIFLVEYRGYGTSGGSPSIDALISDVGPVHEALNVPQESIIVMGRCPGLDH
;
A
#
# COMPACT_ATOMS: atom_id res chain seq x y z
N MET A 1 -8.79 30.75 9.87
CA MET A 1 -8.04 29.62 10.45
C MET A 1 -9.07 28.74 11.14
N ALA A 2 -9.29 27.52 10.63
CA ALA A 2 -10.21 26.57 11.26
C ALA A 2 -9.60 26.07 12.57
N ALA A 3 -10.45 25.76 13.56
CA ALA A 3 -9.98 25.28 14.85
C ALA A 3 -9.40 23.85 14.73
N PRO A 4 -8.42 23.44 15.57
CA PRO A 4 -7.76 22.14 15.46
C PRO A 4 -8.73 20.93 15.39
N HIS A 5 -9.82 21.00 16.15
CA HIS A 5 -10.86 19.97 16.17
C HIS A 5 -11.72 19.91 14.88
N GLU A 6 -11.80 20.99 14.11
CA GLU A 6 -12.48 20.99 12.80
C GLU A 6 -11.61 20.32 11.74
N ILE A 7 -10.28 20.48 11.81
CA ILE A 7 -9.32 19.85 10.90
C ILE A 7 -9.31 18.33 11.12
N GLU A 8 -9.30 17.87 12.37
CA GLU A 8 -9.38 16.45 12.74
C GLU A 8 -10.65 15.78 12.18
N ASN A 9 -11.79 16.47 12.27
CA ASN A 9 -13.07 16.01 11.74
C ASN A 9 -13.14 15.99 10.20
N LEU A 10 -12.36 16.85 9.52
CA LEU A 10 -12.24 16.86 8.06
C LEU A 10 -11.38 15.69 7.56
N THR A 11 -10.27 15.38 8.24
CA THR A 11 -9.44 14.23 7.90
C THR A 11 -10.19 12.91 8.04
N ALA A 12 -10.99 12.72 9.10
CA ALA A 12 -11.79 11.51 9.27
C ALA A 12 -12.83 11.30 8.16
N LYS A 13 -13.34 12.37 7.54
CA LYS A 13 -14.29 12.32 6.41
C LYS A 13 -13.61 12.08 5.06
N ALA A 14 -12.28 12.24 4.98
CA ALA A 14 -11.52 12.03 3.75
C ALA A 14 -11.09 10.58 3.57
N PHE A 15 -11.20 9.73 4.60
CA PHE A 15 -10.86 8.31 4.53
C PHE A 15 -12.10 7.43 4.68
N PHE A 16 -12.23 6.45 3.79
CA PHE A 16 -13.24 5.39 3.85
C PHE A 16 -12.54 4.05 4.11
N PRO A 17 -12.01 3.82 5.33
CA PRO A 17 -11.40 2.54 5.68
C PRO A 17 -12.41 1.41 5.48
N ARG A 18 -11.98 0.35 4.80
CA ARG A 18 -12.75 -0.89 4.70
C ARG A 18 -12.00 -2.01 5.38
N LEU A 19 -12.73 -2.84 6.11
CA LEU A 19 -12.22 -4.13 6.54
C LEU A 19 -12.08 -5.04 5.32
N GLY A 20 -11.05 -5.87 5.34
CA GLY A 20 -10.77 -6.84 4.30
C GLY A 20 -10.51 -8.21 4.90
N GLU A 21 -10.65 -9.23 4.07
CA GLU A 21 -10.23 -10.58 4.44
C GLU A 21 -8.71 -10.61 4.66
N PRO A 22 -8.21 -11.50 5.54
CA PRO A 22 -6.78 -11.68 5.73
C PRO A 22 -6.04 -11.99 4.42
N LEU A 23 -4.86 -11.38 4.25
CA LEU A 23 -4.01 -11.65 3.10
C LEU A 23 -3.46 -13.08 3.16
N PRO A 24 -3.27 -13.75 2.01
CA PRO A 24 -2.73 -15.11 1.97
C PRO A 24 -1.29 -15.20 2.51
N LYS A 25 -0.51 -14.12 2.34
CA LYS A 25 0.81 -13.97 2.94
C LYS A 25 1.01 -12.51 3.36
N VAL A 26 0.83 -12.25 4.65
CA VAL A 26 1.02 -10.92 5.22
C VAL A 26 2.51 -10.60 5.32
N PHE A 27 2.90 -9.45 4.79
CA PHE A 27 4.17 -8.80 5.08
C PHE A 27 3.93 -7.74 6.14
N LYS A 28 4.41 -7.98 7.35
CA LYS A 28 4.18 -7.09 8.50
C LYS A 28 5.20 -5.96 8.50
N VAL A 29 4.71 -4.72 8.54
CA VAL A 29 5.54 -3.53 8.76
C VAL A 29 5.18 -2.97 10.12
N LYS A 30 6.17 -2.84 11.00
CA LYS A 30 5.98 -2.27 12.33
C LYS A 30 6.26 -0.77 12.28
N CYS A 31 5.25 0.05 12.52
CA CYS A 31 5.37 1.50 12.59
C CYS A 31 6.05 1.95 13.89
N THR A 32 6.53 3.20 13.90
CA THR A 32 7.25 3.81 15.03
C THR A 32 6.42 3.89 16.31
N ASP A 33 5.10 4.00 16.19
CA ASP A 33 4.15 4.04 17.30
C ASP A 33 3.57 2.65 17.65
N GLY A 34 4.15 1.58 17.10
CA GLY A 34 3.81 0.20 17.44
C GLY A 34 2.59 -0.36 16.69
N ILE A 35 1.93 0.43 15.84
CA ILE A 35 0.93 -0.08 14.91
C ILE A 35 1.60 -1.00 13.87
N GLU A 36 0.89 -2.05 13.48
CA GLU A 36 1.34 -2.98 12.44
C GLU A 36 0.50 -2.79 11.18
N LEU A 37 1.18 -2.57 10.05
CA LEU A 37 0.59 -2.62 8.72
C LEU A 37 0.71 -4.03 8.17
N HIS A 38 -0.36 -4.52 7.56
CA HIS A 38 -0.43 -5.83 6.93
C HIS A 38 -0.34 -5.70 5.42
N CYS A 39 0.88 -5.53 4.92
CA CYS A 39 1.17 -5.31 3.51
C CYS A 39 1.26 -6.65 2.73
N PHE A 40 1.42 -6.56 1.41
CA PHE A 40 1.69 -7.72 0.55
C PHE A 40 2.87 -7.47 -0.38
N LEU A 41 3.78 -8.43 -0.47
CA LEU A 41 4.88 -8.40 -1.43
C LEU A 41 4.64 -9.42 -2.55
N HIS A 42 4.39 -8.90 -3.75
CA HIS A 42 4.37 -9.70 -4.96
C HIS A 42 5.74 -9.66 -5.63
N LYS A 43 6.35 -10.83 -5.81
CA LYS A 43 7.64 -10.94 -6.47
C LYS A 43 7.48 -10.92 -7.99
N ALA A 44 8.44 -10.27 -8.66
CA ALA A 44 8.52 -10.22 -10.10
C ALA A 44 8.52 -11.61 -10.75
N CYS A 45 8.13 -11.69 -12.02
CA CYS A 45 8.17 -12.94 -12.76
C CYS A 45 9.63 -13.39 -12.98
N PRO A 46 10.05 -14.61 -12.58
CA PRO A 46 11.43 -15.06 -12.74
C PRO A 46 11.92 -15.06 -14.19
N LYS A 47 11.02 -15.24 -15.17
CA LYS A 47 11.37 -15.15 -16.60
C LYS A 47 11.80 -13.74 -16.99
N ALA A 48 11.16 -12.72 -16.43
CA ALA A 48 11.49 -11.32 -16.69
C ALA A 48 12.85 -10.94 -16.11
N THR A 49 13.19 -11.48 -14.94
CA THR A 49 14.47 -11.23 -14.27
C THR A 49 15.59 -12.20 -14.68
N ARG A 50 15.35 -13.08 -15.67
CA ARG A 50 16.29 -14.17 -16.07
C ARG A 50 16.74 -15.04 -14.90
N GLY A 51 15.86 -15.27 -13.94
CA GLY A 51 16.12 -16.05 -12.73
C GLY A 51 16.87 -15.30 -11.63
N GLN A 52 17.14 -14.00 -11.80
CA GLN A 52 17.76 -13.15 -10.79
C GLN A 52 16.71 -12.49 -9.89
N THR A 53 17.15 -11.93 -8.77
CA THR A 53 16.30 -11.07 -7.94
C THR A 53 15.98 -9.77 -8.67
N SER A 54 14.77 -9.23 -8.46
CA SER A 54 14.43 -7.91 -8.97
C SER A 54 15.39 -6.85 -8.40
N SER A 55 15.78 -5.90 -9.25
CA SER A 55 16.58 -4.74 -8.85
C SER A 55 15.72 -3.52 -8.52
N GLN A 56 14.40 -3.60 -8.64
CA GLN A 56 13.48 -2.49 -8.37
C GLN A 56 12.22 -2.97 -7.65
N THR A 57 11.68 -2.13 -6.78
CA THR A 57 10.41 -2.39 -6.08
C THR A 57 9.46 -1.22 -6.27
N LEU A 58 8.27 -1.49 -6.79
CA LEU A 58 7.15 -0.56 -6.79
C LEU A 58 6.45 -0.62 -5.43
N VAL A 59 6.54 0.44 -4.64
CA VAL A 59 5.73 0.65 -3.45
C VAL A 59 4.42 1.29 -3.90
N TYR A 60 3.34 0.51 -3.80
CA TYR A 60 2.01 0.90 -4.24
C TYR A 60 1.07 1.17 -3.09
N PHE A 61 0.51 2.37 -3.10
CA PHE A 61 -0.43 2.92 -2.14
C PHE A 61 -1.84 2.91 -2.78
N HIS A 62 -2.77 2.08 -2.27
CA HIS A 62 -4.10 1.91 -2.88
C HIS A 62 -5.02 3.13 -2.70
N GLY A 63 -6.12 3.18 -3.44
CA GLY A 63 -7.08 4.28 -3.39
C GLY A 63 -7.98 4.25 -2.16
N ASN A 64 -8.76 5.31 -1.96
CA ASN A 64 -9.77 5.36 -0.91
C ASN A 64 -10.77 4.21 -1.07
N GLY A 65 -11.20 3.62 0.04
CA GLY A 65 -12.12 2.48 0.01
C GLY A 65 -11.54 1.20 -0.59
N GLU A 66 -10.38 1.19 -1.23
CA GLU A 66 -9.75 -0.05 -1.71
C GLU A 66 -9.10 -0.80 -0.53
N VAL A 67 -8.88 -2.11 -0.69
CA VAL A 67 -8.10 -2.93 0.25
C VAL A 67 -7.23 -3.89 -0.55
N VAL A 68 -6.03 -4.20 -0.05
CA VAL A 68 -5.04 -5.03 -0.75
C VAL A 68 -5.60 -6.41 -1.05
N GLY A 69 -6.38 -7.00 -0.14
CA GLY A 69 -7.02 -8.30 -0.36
C GLY A 69 -7.89 -8.36 -1.62
N ASN A 70 -8.65 -7.30 -1.90
CA ASN A 70 -9.50 -7.21 -3.09
C ASN A 70 -8.68 -6.92 -4.35
N ILE A 71 -7.60 -6.14 -4.25
CA ILE A 71 -6.67 -5.91 -5.36
C ILE A 71 -6.06 -7.24 -5.84
N LEU A 72 -5.70 -8.12 -4.91
CA LEU A 72 -5.13 -9.43 -5.23
C LEU A 72 -6.15 -10.37 -5.89
N ARG A 73 -7.44 -10.19 -5.62
CA ARG A 73 -8.54 -10.84 -6.33
C ARG A 73 -8.72 -10.16 -7.68
N ARG A 74 -7.89 -10.58 -8.65
CA ARG A 74 -7.80 -10.08 -10.04
C ARG A 74 -9.13 -9.76 -10.76
N SER A 75 -10.28 -10.23 -10.27
CA SER A 75 -11.63 -9.96 -10.77
C SER A 75 -12.24 -8.61 -10.34
N ASP A 76 -11.78 -8.02 -9.24
CA ASP A 76 -12.57 -6.99 -8.55
C ASP A 76 -12.18 -5.55 -8.94
N MET A 77 -11.09 -5.39 -9.71
CA MET A 77 -10.63 -4.09 -10.20
C MET A 77 -10.58 -4.05 -11.72
N LYS A 78 -11.59 -3.41 -12.31
CA LYS A 78 -11.58 -2.99 -13.72
C LYS A 78 -10.50 -1.91 -13.90
N GLY A 79 -9.25 -2.30 -14.14
CA GLY A 79 -8.16 -1.39 -14.57
C GLY A 79 -6.76 -1.66 -14.02
N LEU A 80 -6.63 -2.16 -12.78
CA LEU A 80 -5.31 -2.45 -12.19
C LEU A 80 -4.64 -3.76 -12.64
N PRO A 81 -5.36 -4.82 -13.09
CA PRO A 81 -4.72 -6.05 -13.58
C PRO A 81 -3.64 -5.75 -14.63
N PHE A 82 -3.90 -4.78 -15.50
CA PHE A 82 -2.95 -4.37 -16.55
C PHE A 82 -1.65 -3.77 -15.99
N LEU A 83 -1.75 -2.93 -14.95
CA LEU A 83 -0.57 -2.28 -14.37
C LEU A 83 0.29 -3.29 -13.60
N PHE A 84 -0.36 -4.14 -12.80
CA PHE A 84 0.32 -5.14 -11.99
C PHE A 84 1.02 -6.19 -12.86
N ASP A 85 0.32 -6.70 -13.88
CA ASP A 85 0.90 -7.64 -14.84
C ASP A 85 2.05 -6.98 -15.62
N ALA A 86 1.94 -5.70 -16.00
CA ALA A 86 3.00 -4.96 -16.68
C ALA A 86 4.29 -4.86 -15.84
N PHE A 87 4.21 -4.45 -14.58
CA PHE A 87 5.40 -4.34 -13.72
C PHE A 87 6.02 -5.73 -13.42
N CYS A 88 5.20 -6.76 -13.24
CA CYS A 88 5.68 -8.12 -13.05
C CYS A 88 6.47 -8.66 -14.26
N VAL A 89 6.03 -8.36 -15.49
CA VAL A 89 6.76 -8.77 -16.71
C VAL A 89 7.97 -7.89 -17.02
N LEU A 90 8.07 -6.71 -16.42
CA LEU A 90 9.27 -5.86 -16.45
C LEU A 90 10.32 -6.29 -15.42
N GLY A 91 10.04 -7.31 -14.61
CA GLY A 91 10.99 -7.80 -13.61
C GLY A 91 11.01 -6.96 -12.34
N ILE A 92 9.94 -6.23 -12.03
CA ILE A 92 9.83 -5.32 -10.89
C ILE A 92 8.97 -5.97 -9.79
N ASP A 93 9.48 -5.99 -8.55
CA ASP A 93 8.70 -6.42 -7.38
C ASP A 93 7.61 -5.38 -7.06
N ILE A 94 6.46 -5.82 -6.54
CA ILE A 94 5.37 -4.90 -6.18
C ILE A 94 5.02 -5.09 -4.71
N PHE A 95 5.23 -4.04 -3.93
CA PHE A 95 4.89 -3.96 -2.51
C PHE A 95 3.60 -3.15 -2.33
N LEU A 96 2.51 -3.85 -2.03
CA LEU A 96 1.20 -3.26 -1.78
C LEU A 96 1.09 -2.89 -0.30
N VAL A 97 0.97 -1.61 -0.02
CA VAL A 97 0.80 -1.09 1.34
C VAL A 97 -0.68 -1.07 1.70
N GLU A 98 -1.08 -1.82 2.73
CA GLU A 98 -2.39 -1.71 3.36
C GLU A 98 -2.29 -0.70 4.51
N TYR A 99 -2.87 0.50 4.33
CA TYR A 99 -2.72 1.57 5.32
C TYR A 99 -3.38 1.25 6.66
N ARG A 100 -3.08 2.07 7.65
CA ARG A 100 -3.74 2.00 8.96
C ARG A 100 -5.26 2.04 8.83
N GLY A 101 -5.93 1.14 9.54
CA GLY A 101 -7.39 1.00 9.53
C GLY A 101 -8.00 0.40 8.25
N TYR A 102 -7.19 0.05 7.24
CA TYR A 102 -7.65 -0.67 6.04
C TYR A 102 -7.31 -2.16 6.13
N GLY A 103 -8.12 -2.98 5.48
CA GLY A 103 -7.94 -4.42 5.41
C GLY A 103 -7.90 -5.03 6.81
N THR A 104 -6.73 -5.53 7.18
CA THR A 104 -6.46 -6.07 8.53
C THR A 104 -5.38 -5.28 9.29
N SER A 105 -4.88 -4.18 8.71
CA SER A 105 -3.90 -3.30 9.37
C SER A 105 -4.51 -2.61 10.59
N GLY A 106 -3.70 -2.40 11.62
CA GLY A 106 -4.13 -1.73 12.84
C GLY A 106 -4.29 -0.21 12.68
N GLY A 107 -4.71 0.45 13.76
CA GLY A 107 -4.75 1.92 13.84
C GLY A 107 -5.90 2.57 13.06
N SER A 108 -5.73 3.86 12.75
CA SER A 108 -6.70 4.65 11.99
C SER A 108 -5.99 5.48 10.93
N PRO A 109 -6.62 5.71 9.76
CA PRO A 109 -6.00 6.44 8.68
C PRO A 109 -5.98 7.95 8.97
N SER A 110 -4.86 8.59 8.65
CA SER A 110 -4.72 10.04 8.62
C SER A 110 -3.63 10.41 7.61
N ILE A 111 -3.59 11.68 7.19
CA ILE A 111 -2.50 12.17 6.32
C ILE A 111 -1.15 12.04 7.04
N ASP A 112 -1.10 12.35 8.34
CA ASP A 112 0.12 12.23 9.14
C ASP A 112 0.57 10.77 9.26
N ALA A 113 -0.36 9.82 9.37
CA ALA A 113 -0.05 8.39 9.34
C ALA A 113 0.56 7.97 8.00
N LEU A 114 -0.04 8.42 6.88
CA LEU A 114 0.49 8.12 5.54
C LEU A 114 1.94 8.60 5.38
N ILE A 115 2.25 9.80 5.85
CA ILE A 115 3.60 10.37 5.75
C ILE A 115 4.57 9.67 6.70
N SER A 116 4.16 9.44 7.96
CA SER A 116 5.01 8.83 8.98
C SER A 116 5.30 7.35 8.73
N ASP A 117 4.41 6.63 8.05
CA ASP A 117 4.58 5.21 7.72
C ASP A 117 5.56 4.96 6.56
N VAL A 118 5.93 5.99 5.78
CA VAL A 118 6.87 5.85 4.66
C VAL A 118 8.24 5.33 5.11
N GLY A 119 8.76 5.84 6.22
CA GLY A 119 10.04 5.42 6.78
C GLY A 119 10.05 3.95 7.18
N PRO A 120 9.14 3.50 8.07
CA PRO A 120 8.97 2.10 8.43
C PRO A 120 8.79 1.16 7.24
N VAL A 121 8.00 1.56 6.22
CA VAL A 121 7.82 0.77 4.99
C VAL A 121 9.14 0.59 4.26
N HIS A 122 9.89 1.68 4.08
CA HIS A 122 11.21 1.65 3.43
C HIS A 122 12.19 0.74 4.18
N GLU A 123 12.28 0.90 5.51
CA GLU A 123 13.15 0.09 6.37
C GLU A 123 12.77 -1.40 6.31
N ALA A 124 11.49 -1.73 6.35
CA ALA A 124 11.02 -3.11 6.33
C ALA A 124 11.30 -3.81 4.99
N LEU A 125 11.28 -3.06 3.87
CA LEU A 125 11.65 -3.59 2.56
C LEU A 125 13.13 -3.92 2.46
N ASN A 126 13.99 -3.18 3.17
CA ASN A 126 15.44 -3.36 3.19
C ASN A 126 16.06 -3.42 1.77
N VAL A 127 15.65 -2.48 0.91
CA VAL A 127 16.20 -2.29 -0.44
C VAL A 127 16.76 -0.87 -0.57
N PRO A 128 17.69 -0.62 -1.50
CA PRO A 128 18.24 0.72 -1.71
C PRO A 128 17.15 1.73 -2.10
N GLN A 129 17.23 2.96 -1.61
CA GLN A 129 16.20 3.98 -1.89
C GLN A 129 16.05 4.25 -3.39
N GLU A 130 17.15 4.24 -4.13
CA GLU A 130 17.20 4.40 -5.59
C GLU A 130 16.53 3.26 -6.37
N SER A 131 16.26 2.13 -5.70
CA SER A 131 15.54 0.99 -6.27
C SER A 131 14.01 1.08 -6.10
N ILE A 132 13.54 2.07 -5.33
CA ILE A 132 12.12 2.20 -5.00
C ILE A 132 11.43 3.17 -5.96
N ILE A 133 10.32 2.70 -6.54
CA ILE A 133 9.37 3.52 -7.27
C ILE A 133 8.14 3.65 -6.38
N VAL A 134 7.71 4.88 -6.09
CA VAL A 134 6.48 5.11 -5.31
C VAL A 134 5.34 5.47 -6.26
N MET A 135 4.21 4.78 -6.13
CA MET A 135 2.97 5.09 -6.84
C MET A 135 1.80 4.99 -5.88
N GLY A 136 0.80 5.85 -6.05
CA GLY A 136 -0.43 5.72 -5.29
C GLY A 136 -1.63 6.25 -6.04
N ARG A 137 -2.81 5.71 -5.72
CA ARG A 137 -4.08 6.32 -6.10
C ARG A 137 -4.50 7.27 -5.00
N CYS A 138 -4.84 8.51 -5.37
CA CYS A 138 -5.32 9.51 -4.43
C CYS A 138 -6.51 8.94 -3.63
N PRO A 139 -6.60 9.19 -2.31
CA PRO A 139 -7.83 8.98 -1.59
C PRO A 139 -8.87 9.99 -2.11
N GLY A 140 -9.60 9.63 -3.16
CA GLY A 140 -10.67 10.47 -3.70
C GLY A 140 -11.77 10.68 -2.66
N LEU A 141 -12.42 11.85 -2.73
CA LEU A 141 -13.71 12.06 -2.09
C LEU A 141 -14.77 11.40 -2.97
N ASP A 142 -15.21 10.20 -2.60
CA ASP A 142 -16.47 9.66 -3.14
C ASP A 142 -17.61 10.48 -2.52
N HIS A 143 -18.23 11.33 -3.34
CA HIS A 143 -19.48 12.02 -3.04
C HIS A 143 -20.58 11.49 -3.97
#